data_AF-A0A329YA26-F1
#
_entry.id   AF-A0A329YA26-F1
#
_cell.length_a   1.000
_cell.length_b   1.000
_cell.length_c   1.000
_cell.angle_alpha   90.00
_cell.angle_beta   90.00
_cell.angle_gamma   90.00
#
_symmetry.space_group_name_H-M   'P 1'
#
loop_
_entity.id
_entity.type
_entity.pdbx_description
1 polymer ?
#
loop_
_entity_poly.entity_id
_entity_poly.type
_entity_poly.pdbx_seq_one_letter_code
_entity_poly.pdbx_strand_id
1 'polypeptide(L)' 'MSEKSRKFGPRVTVSVTARDYDTLNVIAGRDDVSISWVVRRAIDEYLRQHREPQRAPGKSGPVRRSSVAERA' A
#
# COMPACT_ATOMS: atom_id res chain seq x y z
N MET A 1 -8.64 -29.18 7.21
CA MET A 1 -8.73 -27.74 7.55
C MET A 1 -7.59 -27.04 6.85
N SER A 2 -7.86 -26.27 5.77
CA SER A 2 -6.79 -25.67 4.97
C SER A 2 -6.39 -24.32 5.57
N GLU A 3 -5.24 -24.31 6.22
CA GLU A 3 -4.56 -23.10 6.68
C GLU A 3 -4.20 -22.26 5.45
N LYS A 4 -5.06 -21.29 5.10
CA LYS A 4 -4.78 -20.32 4.04
C LYS A 4 -3.49 -19.61 4.42
N SER A 5 -2.39 -19.94 3.74
CA SER A 5 -1.13 -19.21 3.86
C SER A 5 -1.43 -17.73 3.76
N ARG A 6 -1.26 -16.99 4.87
CA ARG A 6 -1.36 -15.53 4.89
C ARG A 6 -0.22 -15.02 4.01
N LYS A 7 -0.45 -14.92 2.70
CA LYS A 7 0.48 -14.29 1.79
C LYS A 7 0.58 -12.83 2.23
N PHE A 8 1.69 -12.49 2.86
CA PHE A 8 2.01 -11.11 3.18
C PHE A 8 2.01 -10.30 1.87
N GLY A 9 1.52 -9.06 1.93
CA GLY A 9 1.56 -8.15 0.78
C GLY A 9 2.99 -7.82 0.33
N PRO A 10 3.14 -6.96 -0.69
CA PRO A 10 4.45 -6.53 -1.16
C PRO A 10 5.35 -6.02 -0.02
N ARG A 11 6.61 -6.48 0.02
CA ARG A 11 7.61 -5.98 0.97
C ARG A 11 8.20 -4.69 0.44
N VAL A 12 8.26 -3.67 1.29
CA VAL A 12 8.84 -2.37 0.97
C VAL A 12 10.01 -2.12 1.91
N THR A 13 11.15 -1.70 1.34
CA THR A 13 12.33 -1.26 2.08
C THR A 13 12.42 0.26 1.92
N VAL A 14 12.61 0.97 3.02
CA VAL A 14 12.72 2.43 3.03
C VAL A 14 14.03 2.84 3.68
N SER A 15 14.59 3.95 3.22
CA SER A 15 15.69 4.63 3.89
C SER A 15 15.13 5.89 4.55
N VAL A 16 15.50 6.12 5.79
CA VAL A 16 15.10 7.30 6.58
C VAL A 16 16.34 7.89 7.21
N THR A 17 16.25 9.13 7.68
CA THR A 17 17.37 9.73 8.43
C THR A 17 17.55 9.02 9.78
N ALA A 18 18.74 9.10 10.37
CA ALA A 18 18.98 8.55 11.71
C ALA A 18 18.01 9.15 12.75
N ARG A 19 17.77 10.46 12.67
CA ARG A 19 16.82 11.16 13.55
C ARG A 19 15.40 10.61 13.41
N ASP A 20 14.94 10.37 12.18
CA ASP A 20 13.60 9.83 11.96
C ASP A 20 13.51 8.38 12.46
N TYR A 21 14.57 7.59 12.27
CA TYR A 21 14.64 6.23 12.81
C TYR A 21 14.54 6.22 14.33
N ASP A 22 15.28 7.08 15.02
CA ASP A 22 15.22 7.21 16.48
C ASP A 22 13.81 7.61 16.94
N THR A 23 13.18 8.55 16.23
CA THR A 23 11.82 8.99 16.52
C THR A 23 10.82 7.84 16.36
N LEU A 24 10.91 7.06 15.28
CA LEU A 24 10.09 5.88 15.07
C LEU A 24 10.30 4.83 16.16
N ASN A 25 11.54 4.66 16.61
CA ASN A 25 11.88 3.69 17.66
C ASN A 25 11.31 4.10 19.02
N VAL A 26 11.31 5.40 19.36
CA VAL A 26 10.67 5.92 20.58
C VAL A 26 9.14 5.67 20.56
N ILE A 27 8.48 5.93 19.42
CA ILE A 27 7.04 5.68 19.28
C ILE A 27 6.74 4.18 19.41
N ALA A 28 7.52 3.36 18.72
CA ALA A 28 7.41 1.91 18.76
C ALA A 28 7.56 1.36 20.19
N GLY A 29 8.57 1.83 20.92
CA GLY A 29 8.82 1.43 22.31
C GLY A 29 7.73 1.90 23.28
N ARG A 30 7.16 3.09 23.06
CA ARG A 30 6.08 3.62 23.91
C ARG A 30 4.79 2.80 23.80
N ASP A 31 4.46 2.36 22.58
CA ASP A 31 3.19 1.66 22.30
C ASP A 31 3.34 0.13 22.27
N ASP A 32 4.52 -0.41 22.60
CA ASP A 32 4.88 -1.85 22.56
C ASP A 32 4.58 -2.50 21.19
N VAL A 33 5.01 -1.83 20.11
CA VAL A 33 4.79 -2.26 18.72
C VAL A 33 6.07 -2.20 17.91
N SER A 34 6.11 -2.92 16.79
CA SER A 34 7.24 -2.82 15.85
C SER A 34 7.29 -1.48 15.10
N ILE A 35 8.49 -1.02 14.73
CA ILE A 35 8.68 0.12 13.81
C ILE A 35 7.87 -0.08 12.52
N SER A 36 7.85 -1.28 11.96
CA SER A 36 7.07 -1.61 10.76
C SER A 36 5.57 -1.41 10.93
N TRP A 37 5.03 -1.52 12.15
CA TRP A 37 3.64 -1.20 12.44
C TRP A 37 3.41 0.31 12.49
N VAL A 38 4.31 1.06 13.15
CA VAL A 38 4.25 2.52 13.23
C VAL A 38 4.26 3.13 11.82
N VAL A 39 5.18 2.68 10.97
CA VAL A 39 5.27 3.13 9.57
C VAL A 39 3.98 2.84 8.80
N ARG A 40 3.40 1.64 8.95
CA ARG A 40 2.12 1.30 8.31
C ARG A 40 1.00 2.24 8.75
N ARG A 41 0.89 2.49 10.05
CA ARG A 41 -0.12 3.40 10.62
C ARG A 41 0.05 4.83 10.14
N ALA A 42 1.29 5.33 10.07
CA ALA A 42 1.59 6.66 9.57
C ALA A 42 1.21 6.81 8.09
N ILE A 43 1.46 5.79 7.26
CA ILE A 43 1.04 5.77 5.86
C ILE A 43 -0.50 5.78 5.76
N ASP A 44 -1.19 4.92 6.50
CA ASP A 44 -2.66 4.86 6.50
C ASP A 44 -3.27 6.21 6.91
N GLU A 45 -2.69 6.85 7.93
CA GLU A 45 -3.12 8.16 8.39
C GLU A 45 -2.87 9.26 7.36
N TYR A 46 -1.68 9.30 6.78
CA TYR A 46 -1.35 10.23 5.71
C TYR A 46 -2.32 10.10 4.53
N LEU A 47 -2.54 8.87 4.06
CA LEU A 47 -3.47 8.60 2.96
C LEU A 47 -4.91 8.97 3.30
N ARG A 48 -5.34 8.78 4.55
CA ARG A 48 -6.68 9.17 5.01
C ARG A 48 -6.85 10.69 5.06
N GLN A 49 -5.84 11.42 5.53
CA GLN A 49 -5.86 12.88 5.65
C GLN A 49 -5.76 13.56 4.28
N HIS A 50 -5.02 12.97 3.34
CA HIS A 50 -4.81 13.49 1.99
C HIS A 50 -5.73 12.84 0.94
N ARG A 51 -6.77 12.14 1.40
CA ARG A 51 -7.85 11.67 0.53
C ARG A 51 -8.75 12.86 0.17
N GLU A 52 -8.23 13.76 -0.65
CA GLU A 52 -9.06 14.58 -1.52
C GLU A 52 -10.06 13.64 -2.25
N PRO A 53 -11.27 14.08 -2.59
CA PRO A 53 -12.24 13.28 -3.35
C PRO A 53 -11.75 13.09 -4.79
N GLN A 54 -10.66 12.34 -4.96
CA GLN A 54 -10.20 11.82 -6.23
C GLN A 54 -11.22 10.79 -6.68
N ARG A 55 -12.14 11.27 -7.53
CA ARG A 55 -12.98 10.54 -8.47
C ARG A 55 -12.47 9.11 -8.66
N ALA A 56 -13.31 8.15 -8.26
CA ALA A 56 -13.06 6.72 -8.33
C ALA A 56 -12.27 6.32 -9.59
N PRO A 57 -11.24 5.45 -9.47
CA PRO A 57 -10.54 4.97 -10.64
C PRO A 57 -11.58 4.34 -11.57
N GLY A 58 -11.71 4.94 -12.75
CA GLY A 58 -12.58 4.44 -13.80
C GLY A 58 -12.33 2.96 -13.97
N LYS A 59 -13.42 2.19 -13.93
CA LYS A 59 -13.46 0.80 -14.38
C LYS A 59 -12.66 0.74 -15.68
N SER A 60 -11.47 0.16 -15.64
CA SER A 60 -10.77 -0.25 -16.86
C SER A 60 -11.60 -1.38 -17.45
N GLY A 61 -12.60 -1.01 -18.25
CA GLY A 61 -13.34 -1.95 -19.06
C GLY A 61 -12.37 -2.64 -20.02
N PRO A 62 -12.56 -3.92 -20.34
CA PRO A 62 -11.69 -4.59 -21.28
C PRO A 62 -11.86 -3.93 -22.65
N VAL A 63 -10.78 -3.29 -23.15
CA VAL A 63 -10.65 -2.88 -24.55
C VAL A 63 -10.58 -4.16 -25.38
N ARG A 64 -11.74 -4.66 -25.82
CA ARG A 64 -11.82 -5.63 -26.90
C ARG A 64 -11.51 -4.87 -28.19
N ARG A 65 -10.27 -4.98 -28.68
CA ARG A 65 -9.95 -4.62 -30.06
C ARG A 65 -10.75 -5.53 -30.98
N SER A 66 -11.72 -4.95 -31.69
CA SER A 66 -12.32 -5.56 -32.86
C SER A 66 -11.29 -5.52 -33.99
N SER A 67 -10.54 -6.61 -34.19
CA SER A 67 -9.80 -6.79 -35.44
C SER A 67 -10.74 -7.43 -36.46
N VAL A 68 -11.22 -6.57 -37.35
CA VAL A 68 -11.70 -6.93 -38.68
C VAL A 68 -10.61 -7.74 -39.39
N ALA A 69 -10.98 -8.90 -39.91
CA ALA A 69 -10.26 -9.65 -40.95
C ALA A 69 -11.38 -10.24 -41.80
N GLU A 70 -11.90 -9.47 -42.76
CA GLU A 70 -11.36 -9.33 -44.12
C GLU A 70 -11.48 -10.65 -44.89
N ARG A 71 -12.30 -10.55 -45.94
CA ARG A 71 -12.78 -11.62 -46.82
C ARG A 71 -11.65 -12.15 -47.69
N ALA A 72 -11.64 -13.46 -47.91
CA ALA A 72 -11.13 -14.11 -49.12
C ALA A 72 -12.06 -15.27 -49.47
#